data_AF-A0A1Q7M3T4-F1
#
_entry.id   AF-A0A1Q7M3T4-F1
#
_cell.length_a   1.000
_cell.length_b   1.000
_cell.length_c   1.000
_cell.angle_alpha   90.00
_cell.angle_beta   90.00
_cell.angle_gamma   90.00
#
_symmetry.space_group_name_H-M   'P 1'
#
loop_
_entity.id
_entity.type
_entity.pdbx_description
1 polymer ?
#
loop_
_entity_poly.entity_id
_entity_poly.type
_entity_poly.pdbx_seq_one_letter_code
_entity_poly.pdbx_strand_id
1 'polypeptide(L)'
;MTGSVARVDQNSITLDQSAGGVTLTVDSQTQVLRRGQPVAAGISAIREGTQVRASFDPASNRADKIEVMGRARRHSKGSSTSSGTTEQGKANSGDQTTTPK
;
A
#
# COMPACT_ATOMS: atom_id res chain seq x y z
N MET A 1 1.98 11.89 8.29
CA MET A 1 2.58 12.21 6.97
C MET A 1 2.24 11.12 5.95
N THR A 2 2.00 11.47 4.68
CA THR A 2 1.91 10.49 3.57
C THR A 2 2.96 10.81 2.52
N GLY A 3 3.55 9.79 1.91
CA GLY A 3 4.57 9.94 0.87
C GLY A 3 4.81 8.64 0.10
N SER A 4 5.44 8.75 -1.07
CA SER A 4 5.95 7.60 -1.81
C SER A 4 7.35 7.26 -1.32
N VAL A 5 7.65 5.98 -1.12
CA VAL A 5 8.98 5.54 -0.72
C VAL A 5 9.94 5.73 -1.90
N ALA A 6 10.93 6.61 -1.75
CA ALA A 6 12.01 6.84 -2.70
C ALA A 6 13.08 5.76 -2.60
N ARG A 7 13.45 5.40 -1.36
CA ARG A 7 14.52 4.45 -1.04
C ARG A 7 14.19 3.67 0.23
N VAL A 8 14.64 2.43 0.29
CA VAL A 8 14.58 1.58 1.49
C VAL A 8 15.99 1.11 1.83
N ASP A 9 16.43 1.41 3.04
CA ASP A 9 17.67 0.92 3.63
C ASP A 9 17.32 -0.04 4.79
N GLN A 10 18.34 -0.59 5.47
CA GLN A 10 18.15 -1.63 6.48
C GLN A 10 17.36 -1.15 7.71
N ASN A 11 17.52 0.12 8.09
CA ASN A 11 16.89 0.73 9.27
C ASN A 11 16.27 2.11 8.97
N SER A 12 16.08 2.43 7.70
CA SER A 12 15.49 3.71 7.32
C SER A 12 14.75 3.62 6.00
N ILE A 13 13.77 4.49 5.82
CA ILE A 13 13.12 4.73 4.54
C ILE A 13 13.23 6.19 4.18
N THR A 14 13.47 6.48 2.91
CA THR A 14 13.36 7.85 2.38
C THR A 14 12.01 7.98 1.70
N LEU A 15 11.21 8.97 2.11
CA LEU A 15 9.96 9.34 1.47
C LEU A 15 10.21 10.49 0.51
N ASP A 16 9.85 10.29 -0.75
CA ASP A 16 9.78 11.36 -1.73
C ASP A 16 8.54 12.21 -1.43
N GLN A 17 8.77 13.49 -1.18
CA GLN A 17 7.73 14.48 -0.93
C GLN A 17 7.98 15.69 -1.79
N SER A 18 6.91 16.39 -2.16
CA SER A 18 6.97 17.60 -2.98
C SER A 18 7.84 18.71 -2.38
N ALA A 19 8.12 18.68 -1.07
CA ALA A 19 8.93 19.67 -0.36
C ALA A 19 10.41 19.26 -0.17
N GLY A 20 10.82 18.10 -0.70
CA GLY A 20 12.13 17.49 -0.46
C GLY A 20 12.01 16.15 0.27
N GLY A 21 12.91 15.21 -0.04
CA GLY A 21 12.87 13.86 0.52
C GLY A 21 13.10 13.84 2.03
N VAL A 22 12.32 13.02 2.75
CA VAL A 22 12.42 12.86 4.21
C VAL A 22 12.90 11.46 4.54
N THR A 23 14.02 11.35 5.25
CA THR A 23 14.53 10.07 5.75
C THR A 23 14.01 9.80 7.15
N LEU A 24 13.30 8.69 7.31
CA LEU A 24 12.76 8.24 8.58
C LEU A 24 13.55 7.04 9.09
N THR A 25 13.94 7.09 10.37
CA THR A 25 14.56 5.97 11.07
C THR A 25 13.48 5.00 11.52
N VAL A 26 13.69 3.71 11.27
CA VAL A 26 12.78 2.62 11.59
C VAL A 26 13.50 1.63 12.50
N ASP A 27 12.93 1.41 13.68
CA ASP A 27 13.48 0.49 14.67
C ASP A 27 12.42 -0.46 15.24
N SER A 28 12.78 -1.18 16.30
CA SER A 28 11.91 -2.19 16.92
C SER A 28 10.64 -1.63 17.56
N GLN A 29 10.59 -0.32 17.85
CA GLN A 29 9.39 0.34 18.37
C GLN A 29 8.47 0.81 17.24
N THR A 30 8.96 0.87 15.99
CA THR A 30 8.15 1.29 14.85
C THR A 30 7.12 0.21 14.50
N GLN A 31 5.83 0.57 14.57
CA GLN A 31 4.76 -0.34 14.19
C GLN A 31 4.49 -0.28 12.68
N VAL A 32 4.83 -1.35 11.97
CA VAL A 32 4.54 -1.48 10.54
C VAL A 32 3.20 -2.19 10.33
N LEU A 33 2.25 -1.51 9.69
CA LEU A 33 0.94 -2.03 9.34
C LEU A 33 0.76 -2.10 7.82
N ARG A 34 -0.06 -3.03 7.35
CA ARG A 34 -0.54 -3.09 5.98
C ARG A 34 -2.03 -3.38 6.03
N ARG A 35 -2.84 -2.47 5.48
CA ARG A 35 -4.32 -2.56 5.56
C ARG A 35 -4.81 -2.75 7.00
N GLY A 36 -4.23 -2.01 7.95
CA GLY A 36 -4.53 -2.12 9.38
C GLY A 36 -3.96 -3.35 10.11
N GLN A 37 -3.31 -4.29 9.42
CA GLN A 37 -2.75 -5.50 10.03
C GLN A 37 -1.24 -5.38 10.27
N PRO A 38 -0.72 -5.80 11.43
CA PRO A 38 0.72 -5.82 11.69
C PRO A 38 1.47 -6.69 10.68
N VAL A 39 2.62 -6.20 10.23
CA VAL A 39 3.46 -6.90 9.26
C VAL A 39 4.70 -7.44 9.97
N ALA A 40 4.80 -8.77 10.10
CA ALA A 40 5.93 -9.42 10.76
C ALA A 40 7.28 -9.14 10.07
N ALA A 41 7.27 -8.96 8.74
CA ALA A 41 8.46 -8.60 7.98
C ALA A 41 8.91 -7.12 8.18
N GLY A 42 8.13 -6.30 8.90
CA GLY A 42 8.48 -4.92 9.20
C GLY A 42 8.82 -4.09 7.96
N ILE A 43 9.94 -3.37 8.03
CA ILE A 43 10.44 -2.51 6.95
C ILE A 43 10.75 -3.30 5.66
N SER A 44 11.15 -4.57 5.76
CA SER A 44 11.48 -5.42 4.61
C SER A 44 10.28 -5.73 3.71
N ALA A 45 9.05 -5.51 4.21
CA ALA A 45 7.84 -5.60 3.40
C ALA A 45 7.61 -4.38 2.51
N ILE A 46 8.28 -3.27 2.79
CA ILE A 46 8.15 -2.00 2.09
C ILE A 46 9.12 -1.98 0.90
N ARG A 47 8.65 -1.45 -0.23
CA ARG A 47 9.48 -1.31 -1.44
C ARG A 47 9.38 0.11 -1.98
N GLU A 48 10.39 0.51 -2.74
CA GLU A 48 10.39 1.76 -3.50
C GLU A 48 9.15 1.88 -4.39
N GLY A 49 8.64 3.11 -4.51
CA GLY A 49 7.37 3.43 -5.19
C GLY A 49 6.10 3.03 -4.43
N THR A 50 6.23 2.42 -3.25
CA THR A 50 5.07 2.13 -2.40
C THR A 50 4.62 3.40 -1.69
N GLN A 51 3.31 3.64 -1.66
CA GLN A 51 2.73 4.73 -0.91
C GLN A 51 2.54 4.28 0.54
N VAL A 52 3.01 5.10 1.47
CA VAL A 52 2.91 4.84 2.90
C VAL A 52 2.41 6.06 3.64
N ARG A 53 1.80 5.81 4.79
CA ARG A 53 1.46 6.82 5.79
C ARG A 53 2.34 6.59 7.00
N ALA A 54 3.24 7.53 7.25
CA ALA A 54 4.12 7.50 8.42
C ALA A 54 3.65 8.50 9.48
N SER A 55 3.64 8.06 10.74
CA SER A 55 3.65 8.91 11.91
C SER A 55 5.04 8.79 12.53
N PHE A 56 5.65 9.94 12.81
CA PHE A 56 7.02 10.01 13.30
C PHE A 56 7.19 11.25 14.17
N ASP A 57 8.19 11.22 15.04
CA ASP A 57 8.64 12.37 15.81
C ASP A 57 9.52 13.28 14.92
N PRO A 58 9.10 14.52 14.62
CA PRO A 58 9.87 15.43 13.79
C PRO A 58 11.16 15.93 14.45
N ALA A 59 11.32 15.82 15.77
CA ALA A 59 12.58 16.20 16.44
C ALA A 59 13.70 15.19 16.15
N SER A 60 13.36 13.90 16.03
CA SER A 60 14.32 12.81 15.84
C SER A 60 14.21 12.10 14.49
N ASN A 61 13.22 12.43 13.66
CA ASN A 61 12.85 11.72 12.43
C ASN A 61 12.61 10.22 12.63
N ARG A 62 12.24 9.82 13.84
CA ARG A 62 12.00 8.42 14.20
C ARG A 62 10.54 8.05 13.95
N ALA A 63 10.30 6.98 13.20
CA ALA A 63 8.96 6.52 12.91
C ALA A 63 8.34 5.75 14.09
N ASP A 64 7.15 6.16 14.51
CA ASP A 64 6.34 5.42 15.49
C ASP A 64 5.44 4.39 14.78
N LYS A 65 4.89 4.78 13.63
CA LYS A 65 3.95 3.94 12.87
C LYS A 65 4.13 4.15 11.38
N ILE A 66 4.19 3.06 10.62
CA ILE A 66 4.21 3.08 9.15
C ILE A 66 3.09 2.21 8.63
N GLU A 67 2.14 2.81 7.91
CA GLU A 67 1.04 2.10 7.28
C GLU A 67 1.22 2.04 5.77
N VAL A 68 1.34 0.82 5.25
CA VAL A 68 1.49 0.53 3.83
C VAL A 68 0.12 0.62 3.15
N MET A 69 -0.04 1.64 2.30
CA MET A 69 -1.29 1.92 1.59
C MET A 69 -1.39 1.18 0.25
N GLY A 70 -0.25 0.73 -0.30
CA GLY A 70 -0.16 0.06 -1.59
C GLY A 70 0.71 0.85 -2.57
N ARG A 71 0.97 0.31 -3.77
CA ARG A 71 1.69 1.07 -4.79
C ARG A 71 0.83 2.25 -5.24
N ALA A 72 1.44 3.43 -5.33
CA ALA A 72 0.80 4.54 -6.03
C ALA A 72 0.49 4.04 -7.45
N ARG A 73 -0.79 3.95 -7.79
CA ARG A 73 -1.21 3.63 -9.15
C ARG A 73 -0.76 4.78 -10.03
N ARG A 74 0.45 4.68 -10.58
CA ARG A 74 0.75 5.35 -11.85
C ARG A 74 -0.32 4.85 -12.79
N HIS A 75 -1.13 5.75 -13.35
CA HIS A 75 -1.98 5.42 -14.49
C HIS A 75 -1.05 4.99 -15.63
N SER A 76 -0.59 3.74 -15.61
CA SER A 76 -0.10 3.08 -16.80
C SER A 76 -1.34 2.65 -17.56
N LYS A 77 -1.66 3.42 -18.60
CA LYS A 77 -2.48 2.93 -19.70
C LYS A 77 -1.73 1.72 -20.27
N GLY A 78 -2.07 0.51 -19.82
CA GLY A 78 -1.44 -0.73 -20.28
C GLY A 78 -1.28 -1.83 -19.21
N SER A 79 -2.09 -2.88 -19.38
CA SER A 79 -1.99 -4.27 -18.91
C SER A 79 -1.82 -4.60 -17.41
N SER A 80 -2.94 -5.04 -16.83
CA SER A 80 -3.14 -6.36 -16.21
C SER A 80 -1.96 -7.04 -15.47
N THR A 81 -2.08 -7.20 -14.16
CA THR A 81 -1.98 -8.55 -13.55
C THR A 81 -2.75 -8.60 -12.23
N SER A 82 -3.63 -9.60 -12.17
CA SER A 82 -4.56 -10.01 -11.13
C SER A 82 -3.93 -10.54 -9.86
N SER A 83 -4.66 -10.45 -8.73
CA SER A 83 -4.80 -11.41 -7.61
C SER A 83 -5.61 -10.70 -6.52
N GLY A 84 -6.81 -11.07 -6.07
CA GLY A 84 -7.66 -12.24 -6.23
C GLY A 84 -8.50 -12.31 -4.95
N THR A 85 -9.83 -12.42 -5.06
CA THR A 85 -10.72 -13.04 -4.05
C THR A 85 -12.06 -13.31 -4.73
N THR A 86 -12.23 -14.56 -5.14
CA THR A 86 -13.51 -15.20 -5.49
C THR A 86 -14.34 -15.41 -4.23
N GLU A 87 -15.51 -14.79 -4.12
CA GLU A 87 -16.63 -15.29 -3.31
C GLU A 87 -17.97 -14.93 -3.97
N GLN A 88 -18.57 -15.97 -4.58
CA GLN A 88 -19.98 -16.37 -4.54
C GLN A 88 -21.10 -15.32 -4.56
N GLY A 89 -21.85 -15.29 -5.68
CA GLY A 89 -23.16 -14.63 -5.79
C GLY A 89 -24.02 -15.32 -6.85
N LYS A 90 -24.82 -16.28 -6.41
CA LYS A 90 -25.80 -17.04 -7.19
C LYS A 90 -26.89 -16.10 -7.72
N ALA A 91 -27.10 -16.04 -9.05
CA ALA A 91 -28.31 -15.47 -9.62
C ALA A 91 -28.76 -16.29 -10.83
N ASN A 92 -29.89 -16.96 -10.60
CA ASN A 92 -30.71 -17.69 -11.55
C ASN A 92 -31.38 -16.71 -12.52
N SER A 93 -31.35 -16.97 -13.83
CA SER A 93 -32.38 -16.46 -14.73
C SER A 93 -32.51 -17.39 -15.93
N GLY A 94 -33.55 -18.22 -15.89
CA GLY A 94 -34.03 -18.97 -17.06
C GLY A 94 -34.55 -18.00 -18.11
N ASP A 95 -34.08 -18.19 -19.34
CA ASP A 95 -34.56 -17.48 -20.52
C ASP A 95 -35.78 -18.23 -21.06
N GLN A 96 -36.96 -17.69 -20.77
CA GLN A 96 -38.19 -17.94 -21.51
C GLN A 96 -38.77 -16.58 -21.89
N THR A 97 -38.89 -16.30 -23.17
CA THR A 97 -39.88 -15.40 -23.83
C THR A 97 -39.67 -15.58 -25.35
N THR A 98 -40.31 -16.53 -26.05
CA THR A 98 -41.61 -16.39 -26.75
C THR A 98 -41.75 -15.02 -27.45
N THR A 99 -41.90 -14.88 -28.77
CA THR A 99 -43.09 -15.15 -29.60
C THR A 99 -42.96 -14.28 -30.90
N PRO A 100 -43.98 -14.18 -31.79
CA PRO A 100 -44.21 -14.79 -33.11
C PRO A 100 -43.90 -13.79 -34.27
N LYS A 101 -44.27 -13.91 -35.56
CA LYS A 101 -45.31 -14.62 -36.32
C LYS A 101 -44.85 -14.71 -37.77
#